data_AF-A0A6N8BTL0-F1
#
_entry.id   AF-A0A6N8BTL0-F1
#
_cell.length_a   1.000
_cell.length_b   1.000
_cell.length_c   1.000
_cell.angle_alpha   90.00
_cell.angle_beta   90.00
_cell.angle_gamma   90.00
#
_symmetry.space_group_name_H-M   'P 1'
#
loop_
_entity.id
_entity.type
_entity.pdbx_description
1 polymer ?
#
loop_
_entity_poly.entity_id
_entity_poly.type
_entity_poly.pdbx_seq_one_letter_code
_entity_poly.pdbx_strand_id
1 'polypeptide(L)'
;MNALKIFNHATFGNVRAVDRGGQPWFVAKDVCDCLDIRTNDAANSLDEDEKGYESIVSLGGAQQTLIISEPGLYSLILRSRKPDAKAFKRWLVHEVPRPEAGSAGPTAGRRCRSPCLQELDG
;
A
#
# COMPACT_ATOMS: atom_id res chain seq x y z
N MET A 1 -11.44 -10.27 13.05
CA MET A 1 -10.91 -11.16 12.00
C MET A 1 -10.84 -10.34 10.73
N ASN A 2 -9.66 -10.15 10.17
CA ASN A 2 -9.50 -9.36 8.95
C ASN A 2 -9.87 -10.22 7.74
N ALA A 3 -10.64 -9.64 6.82
CA ALA A 3 -11.07 -10.35 5.61
C ALA A 3 -9.88 -10.55 4.69
N LEU A 4 -9.53 -11.81 4.42
CA LEU A 4 -8.49 -12.17 3.45
C LEU A 4 -9.12 -12.23 2.04
N LYS A 5 -8.61 -11.42 1.12
CA LYS A 5 -8.96 -11.43 -0.30
C LYS A 5 -7.80 -11.99 -1.11
N ILE A 6 -8.10 -12.80 -2.11
CA ILE A 6 -7.10 -13.41 -2.99
C ILE A 6 -7.31 -12.89 -4.40
N PHE A 7 -6.28 -12.34 -5.01
CA PHE A 7 -6.25 -11.89 -6.39
C PHE A 7 -5.41 -12.87 -7.22
N ASN A 8 -5.97 -13.36 -8.32
CA ASN A 8 -5.28 -14.31 -9.21
C ASN A 8 -4.96 -13.64 -10.55
N HIS A 9 -3.78 -13.93 -11.07
CA HIS A 9 -3.37 -13.55 -12.42
C HIS A 9 -2.55 -14.65 -13.08
N ALA A 10 -2.79 -14.89 -14.37
CA ALA A 10 -2.11 -15.94 -15.12
C ALA A 10 -0.58 -15.77 -15.10
N THR A 11 -0.07 -14.54 -15.13
CA THR A 11 1.37 -14.23 -15.17
C THR A 11 1.98 -13.96 -13.80
N PHE A 12 1.21 -13.40 -12.87
CA PHE A 12 1.73 -12.95 -11.56
C PHE A 12 1.36 -13.88 -10.42
N GLY A 13 0.57 -14.93 -10.69
CA GLY A 13 0.14 -15.88 -9.67
C GLY A 13 -0.89 -15.28 -8.72
N ASN A 14 -0.81 -15.68 -7.46
CA ASN A 14 -1.78 -15.31 -6.43
C ASN A 14 -1.20 -14.23 -5.52
N VAL A 15 -1.86 -13.09 -5.42
CA VAL A 15 -1.54 -12.05 -4.43
C VAL A 15 -2.66 -11.99 -3.40
N ARG A 16 -2.33 -12.26 -2.15
CA ARG A 16 -3.27 -12.13 -1.03
C ARG A 16 -3.21 -10.72 -0.45
N ALA A 17 -4.38 -10.21 -0.06
CA ALA A 17 -4.51 -8.96 0.68
C ALA A 17 -5.45 -9.13 1.87
N VAL A 18 -5.21 -8.35 2.91
CA VAL A 18 -6.05 -8.24 4.09
C VAL A 18 -6.58 -6.81 4.19
N ASP A 19 -7.84 -6.65 4.58
CA ASP A 19 -8.35 -5.33 4.97
C ASP A 19 -7.86 -5.00 6.37
N ARG A 20 -7.16 -3.86 6.52
CA ARG A 20 -6.72 -3.32 7.79
C ARG A 20 -7.21 -1.88 7.91
N GLY A 21 -8.32 -1.70 8.61
CA GLY A 21 -8.90 -0.38 8.85
C GLY A 21 -9.44 0.29 7.58
N GLY A 22 -10.01 -0.50 6.66
CA GLY A 22 -10.51 0.01 5.38
C GLY A 22 -9.40 0.33 4.39
N GLN A 23 -8.18 -0.17 4.60
CA GLN A 23 -7.09 -0.08 3.65
C GLN A 23 -6.60 -1.47 3.28
N PRO A 24 -6.30 -1.73 1.99
CA PRO A 24 -5.75 -3.01 1.57
C PRO A 24 -4.26 -3.09 1.95
N TRP A 25 -3.91 -4.19 2.61
CA TRP A 25 -2.52 -4.56 2.90
C TRP A 25 -2.19 -5.89 2.22
N PHE A 26 -1.09 -5.95 1.49
CA PHE A 26 -0.71 -7.09 0.66
C PHE A 26 0.25 -8.01 1.39
N VAL A 27 0.15 -9.31 1.19
CA VAL A 27 1.13 -10.26 1.72
C VAL A 27 2.47 -10.03 1.01
N ALA A 28 3.48 -9.66 1.78
CA ALA A 28 4.80 -9.29 1.25
C ALA A 28 5.45 -10.42 0.47
N LYS A 29 5.26 -11.67 0.92
CA LYS A 29 5.79 -12.85 0.25
C LYS A 29 5.29 -12.95 -1.19
N ASP A 30 3.98 -12.83 -1.38
CA ASP A 30 3.35 -12.97 -2.69
C ASP A 30 3.84 -11.87 -3.66
N VAL A 31 3.95 -10.63 -3.17
CA VAL A 31 4.47 -9.49 -3.95
C VAL A 31 5.96 -9.67 -4.29
N CYS A 32 6.76 -10.11 -3.32
CA CYS A 32 8.19 -10.38 -3.48
C CYS A 32 8.45 -11.47 -4.52
N ASP A 33 7.67 -12.56 -4.47
CA ASP A 33 7.75 -13.67 -5.43
C ASP A 33 7.41 -13.18 -6.86
N CYS A 34 6.47 -12.23 -7.02
CA CYS A 34 6.18 -11.61 -8.32
C CYS A 34 7.34 -10.75 -8.85
N LEU A 35 7.95 -9.94 -7.98
CA LEU A 35 8.94 -8.92 -8.34
C LEU A 35 10.40 -9.41 -8.33
N ASP A 36 10.64 -10.68 -8.00
CA ASP A 36 11.98 -11.27 -7.80
C ASP A 36 12.77 -10.63 -6.64
N ILE A 37 12.06 -10.20 -5.60
CA ILE A 37 12.68 -9.53 -4.45
C ILE A 37 12.73 -10.52 -3.29
N ARG A 38 13.81 -10.49 -2.51
CA ARG A 38 13.87 -11.29 -1.28
C ARG A 38 13.00 -10.62 -0.21
N THR A 39 12.13 -11.38 0.45
CA THR A 39 11.24 -10.84 1.49
C THR A 39 11.99 -10.15 2.64
N ASN A 40 13.18 -10.64 3.01
CA ASN A 40 14.03 -9.96 3.99
C ASN A 40 14.57 -8.60 3.49
N ASP A 41 14.88 -8.48 2.20
CA ASP A 41 15.34 -7.22 1.62
C ASP A 41 14.19 -6.20 1.59
N ALA A 42 12.98 -6.64 1.24
CA ALA A 42 11.77 -5.83 1.34
C ALA A 42 11.50 -5.38 2.79
N ALA A 43 11.55 -6.29 3.76
CA ALA A 43 11.31 -5.98 5.16
C ALA A 43 12.29 -4.94 5.73
N ASN A 44 13.54 -4.96 5.28
CA ASN A 44 14.58 -4.02 5.70
C ASN A 44 14.54 -2.68 4.93
N SER A 45 14.00 -2.69 3.72
CA SER A 45 13.93 -1.52 2.85
C SER A 45 12.73 -0.61 3.12
N LEU A 46 11.67 -1.15 3.71
CA LEU A 46 10.41 -0.45 3.93
C LEU A 46 10.40 0.23 5.31
N ASP A 47 9.79 1.40 5.36
CA ASP A 47 9.55 2.13 6.60
C ASP A 47 8.53 1.41 7.49
N GLU A 48 8.45 1.80 8.76
CA GLU A 48 7.57 1.15 9.74
C GLU A 48 6.07 1.33 9.43
N ASP A 49 5.68 2.40 8.74
CA ASP A 49 4.30 2.61 8.29
C ASP A 49 3.97 1.87 6.97
N GLU A 50 5.00 1.44 6.25
CA GLU A 50 4.87 0.72 4.98
C GLU A 50 4.76 -0.80 5.14
N LYS A 51 5.09 -1.31 6.33
CA LYS A 51 5.11 -2.75 6.64
C LYS A 51 4.42 -3.06 7.97
N GLY A 52 4.00 -4.30 8.12
CA GLY A 52 3.35 -4.77 9.34
C GLY A 52 3.31 -6.28 9.39
N TYR A 53 2.89 -6.83 10.52
CA TYR A 53 2.69 -8.26 10.68
C TYR A 53 1.24 -8.53 10.98
N GLU A 54 0.69 -9.55 10.34
CA GLU A 54 -0.67 -9.98 10.58
C GLU A 54 -0.77 -11.49 10.69
N SER A 55 -1.63 -11.96 11.60
CA SER A 55 -1.89 -13.39 11.77
C SER A 55 -2.87 -13.86 10.70
N ILE A 56 -2.34 -14.55 9.70
CA ILE A 56 -3.13 -15.10 8.59
C ILE A 56 -3.28 -16.60 8.82
N VAL A 57 -4.52 -17.09 8.81
CA VAL A 57 -4.79 -18.52 8.88
C VAL A 57 -4.52 -19.14 7.51
N SER A 58 -3.55 -20.04 7.45
CA SER A 58 -3.24 -20.87 6.28
C SER A 58 -3.57 -22.34 6.58
N LEU A 59 -3.37 -23.22 5.60
CA LEU A 59 -3.57 -24.67 5.76
C LEU A 59 -2.76 -25.28 6.92
N GLY A 60 -1.64 -24.65 7.29
CA GLY A 60 -0.79 -25.06 8.41
C GLY A 60 -1.16 -24.41 9.75
N GLY A 61 -2.26 -23.66 9.83
CA GLY A 61 -2.68 -22.91 11.01
C GLY A 61 -2.40 -21.41 10.90
N ALA A 62 -2.54 -20.71 12.03
CA ALA A 62 -2.29 -19.27 12.11
C ALA A 62 -0.79 -18.98 12.02
N GLN A 63 -0.39 -18.17 11.04
CA GLN A 63 1.01 -17.79 10.80
C GLN A 63 1.15 -16.28 10.79
N GLN A 64 2.15 -15.76 11.51
CA GLN A 64 2.50 -14.36 11.45
C GLN A 64 3.16 -14.08 10.10
N THR A 65 2.49 -13.26 9.29
CA THR A 65 2.89 -12.98 7.91
C THR A 65 3.19 -11.50 7.76
N LEU A 66 4.31 -11.18 7.12
CA LEU A 66 4.65 -9.81 6.74
C LEU A 66 3.66 -9.32 5.69
N ILE A 67 3.03 -8.20 5.98
CA ILE A 67 2.12 -7.47 5.10
C ILE A 67 2.72 -6.09 4.79
N ILE A 68 2.41 -5.57 3.60
CA ILE A 68 2.86 -4.26 3.14
C ILE A 68 1.66 -3.42 2.73
N SER A 69 1.71 -2.12 3.02
CA SER A 69 0.68 -1.18 2.60
C SER A 69 0.84 -0.80 1.12
N GLU A 70 -0.12 -0.06 0.58
CA GLU A 70 -0.05 0.47 -0.79
C GLU A 70 1.23 1.30 -1.08
N PRO A 71 1.68 2.25 -0.22
CA PRO A 71 2.94 2.96 -0.46
C PRO A 71 4.14 2.02 -0.48
N GLY A 72 4.22 1.08 0.47
CA GLY A 72 5.31 0.10 0.50
C GLY A 72 5.36 -0.81 -0.73
N LEU A 73 4.20 -1.21 -1.25
CA LEU A 73 4.09 -1.91 -2.53
C LEU A 73 4.73 -1.09 -3.67
N TYR A 74 4.43 0.21 -3.78
CA TYR A 74 5.04 1.05 -4.82
C TYR A 74 6.55 1.19 -4.62
N SER A 75 7.03 1.34 -3.38
CA SER A 75 8.45 1.36 -3.04
C SER A 75 9.17 0.10 -3.58
N LEU A 76 8.57 -1.08 -3.41
CA LEU A 76 9.12 -2.34 -3.98
C LEU A 76 9.07 -2.38 -5.51
N ILE A 77 7.98 -1.92 -6.12
CA ILE A 77 7.82 -1.90 -7.59
C ILE A 77 8.85 -0.98 -8.24
N LEU A 78 9.11 0.20 -7.66
CA LEU A 78 10.09 1.16 -8.17
C LEU A 78 11.53 0.64 -8.05
N ARG A 79 11.80 -0.18 -7.03
CA ARG A 79 13.10 -0.85 -6.83
C ARG A 79 13.30 -2.06 -7.74
N SER A 80 12.21 -2.69 -8.19
CA SER A 80 12.29 -3.87 -9.05
C SER A 80 12.88 -3.52 -10.42
N ARG A 81 13.79 -4.39 -10.89
CA ARG A 81 14.39 -4.31 -12.24
C ARG A 81 13.61 -5.11 -13.28
N LYS A 82 12.55 -5.83 -12.90
CA LYS A 82 11.76 -6.64 -13.83
C LYS A 82 10.95 -5.72 -14.76
N PRO A 83 10.96 -5.96 -16.09
CA PRO A 83 10.12 -5.20 -17.02
C PRO A 83 8.63 -5.33 -16.68
N ASP A 84 8.26 -6.49 -16.13
CA ASP A 84 6.89 -6.80 -15.73
C ASP A 84 6.41 -6.06 -14.48
N ALA A 85 7.30 -5.42 -13.71
CA ALA A 85 6.92 -4.69 -12.49
C ALA A 85 5.88 -3.59 -12.78
N LYS A 86 5.97 -2.95 -13.95
CA LYS A 86 4.98 -1.96 -14.41
C LYS A 86 3.63 -2.60 -14.74
N ALA A 87 3.63 -3.78 -15.36
CA ALA A 87 2.41 -4.52 -15.68
C ALA A 87 1.74 -5.04 -14.40
N PHE A 88 2.53 -5.57 -13.47
CA PHE A 88 2.09 -5.98 -12.14
C PHE A 88 1.40 -4.84 -11.39
N LYS A 89 2.01 -3.64 -11.37
CA LYS A 89 1.39 -2.45 -10.78
C LYS A 89 0.01 -2.16 -11.38
N ARG A 90 -0.07 -2.14 -12.72
CA ARG A 90 -1.32 -1.81 -13.42
C ARG A 90 -2.40 -2.82 -13.08
N TRP A 91 -2.07 -4.11 -13.16
CA TRP A 91 -2.99 -5.18 -12.80
C TRP A 91 -3.49 -5.03 -11.36
N LEU A 92 -2.59 -4.91 -10.38
CA LEU A 92 -2.97 -4.87 -8.98
C LEU A 92 -3.85 -3.66 -8.63
N VAL A 93 -3.53 -2.49 -9.17
CA VAL A 93 -4.32 -1.26 -8.94
C VAL A 93 -5.71 -1.32 -9.58
N HIS A 94 -5.88 -2.07 -10.67
CA HIS A 94 -7.19 -2.27 -11.29
C HIS A 94 -8.03 -3.33 -10.55
N GLU A 95 -7.40 -4.40 -10.04
CA GLU A 95 -8.09 -5.47 -9.34
C GLU A 95 -8.45 -5.14 -7.90
N VAL A 96 -7.65 -4.32 -7.23
CA VAL A 96 -7.88 -3.92 -5.84
C VAL A 96 -8.80 -2.71 -5.86
N PRO A 97 -10.11 -2.86 -5.55
CA PRO A 97 -10.97 -1.71 -5.39
C PRO A 97 -10.42 -0.91 -4.21
N ARG A 98 -9.91 0.30 -4.48
CA ARG A 98 -9.74 1.26 -3.40
C ARG A 98 -11.13 1.56 -2.87
N PRO A 99 -11.35 1.45 -1.55
CA PRO A 99 -12.54 2.05 -0.99
C PRO A 99 -12.52 3.50 -1.42
N GLU A 100 -13.61 3.90 -2.08
CA GLU A 100 -13.79 5.27 -2.52
C GLU A 100 -13.56 6.13 -1.28
N ALA A 101 -12.45 6.87 -1.28
CA ALA A 101 -12.11 7.74 -0.18
C ALA A 101 -13.32 8.66 0.00
N GLY A 102 -14.11 8.41 1.05
CA GLY A 102 -15.29 9.20 1.34
C GLY A 102 -14.82 10.64 1.39
N SER A 103 -15.19 11.40 0.36
CA SER A 103 -15.03 12.85 0.22
C SER A 103 -14.03 13.46 1.20
N ALA A 104 -12.74 13.45 0.86
CA ALA A 104 -11.93 14.61 1.23
C ALA A 104 -12.60 15.79 0.52
N GLY A 105 -13.49 16.48 1.23
CA GLY A 105 -14.10 17.71 0.74
C GLY A 105 -13.02 18.65 0.23
N PRO A 106 -13.33 19.55 -0.72
CA PRO A 106 -12.33 20.43 -1.31
C PRO A 106 -11.56 21.09 -0.18
N THR A 107 -10.24 20.85 -0.13
CA THR A 107 -9.33 21.51 0.79
C THR A 107 -9.58 23.00 0.62
N ALA A 108 -10.35 23.59 1.53
CA ALA A 108 -10.73 24.98 1.46
C ALA A 108 -9.43 25.76 1.42
N GLY A 109 -9.20 26.41 0.27
CA GLY A 109 -8.02 27.21 0.05
C GLY A 109 -7.80 28.11 1.25
N ARG A 110 -6.60 28.01 1.84
CA ARG A 110 -6.06 29.05 2.71
C ARG A 110 -6.12 30.35 1.91
N ARG A 111 -7.17 31.14 2.11
CA ARG A 111 -7.10 32.57 1.87
C ARG A 111 -6.24 33.11 3.01
N CYS A 112 -4.99 33.40 2.70
CA CYS A 112 -4.23 34.38 3.44
C CYS A 112 -4.99 35.71 3.33
N ARG A 113 -5.90 35.98 4.26
CA ARG A 113 -6.29 37.34 4.57
C ARG A 113 -5.34 37.79 5.66
N SER A 114 -4.16 38.23 5.25
CA SER A 114 -3.36 39.13 6.07
C SER A 114 -4.21 40.38 6.28
N PRO A 115 -4.60 40.76 7.50
CA PRO A 115 -4.89 42.16 7.76
C PRO A 115 -3.52 42.85 7.75
N CYS A 116 -3.30 43.65 6.73
CA CYS A 116 -2.25 44.67 6.77
C CYS A 116 -2.65 45.63 7.90
N LEU A 117 -2.21 45.33 9.13
CA LEU A 117 -2.26 46.27 10.23
C LEU A 117 -1.17 47.30 9.93
N GLN A 118 -1.56 48.35 9.22
CA GLN A 118 -0.79 49.57 9.16
C GLN A 118 -1.28 50.43 10.32
N GLU A 119 -0.72 50.16 11.49
CA GLU A 119 -0.48 51.23 12.45
C GLU A 119 0.74 52.03 11.97
N LEU A 120 0.90 53.24 12.52
CA LEU A 120 1.90 54.29 12.23
C LEU A 120 1.43 55.25 11.11
N ASP A 121 1.15 56.55 11.34
CA ASP A 121 1.70 57.53 12.28
C ASP A 121 0.79 58.79 12.27
N GLY A 122 0.75 59.58 13.35
CA GLY A 122 0.33 61.00 13.33
C GLY A 122 -0.80 61.42 14.24
#